data_AF-A0A1I2DH93-F1
#
_entry.id   AF-A0A1I2DH93-F1
#
_cell.length_a   1.000
_cell.length_b   1.000
_cell.length_c   1.000
_cell.angle_alpha   90.00
_cell.angle_beta   90.00
_cell.angle_gamma   90.00
#
_symmetry.space_group_name_H-M   'P 1'
#
loop_
_entity.id
_entity.type
_entity.pdbx_description
1 polymer ?
#
loop_
_entity_poly.entity_id
_entity_poly.type
_entity_poly.pdbx_seq_one_letter_code
_entity_poly.pdbx_strand_id
1 'polypeptide(L)'
;MSVLEIVKWPDPRLAETCPQVEAITPEIEQLAADMLETMYAAPGRGLAGPQVGAMLRIFVMDVGWKEGKPDPLVCINPMLQEVGEDRATNIEGCLSIPGVSAEISRPTQVQMVWTGVNGGRYVQSFDGFGAVCVQHELDHLDGVVTFDHLDAETRAQLIAEYQAQ
;
A
#
# COMPACT_ATOMS: atom_id res chain seq x y z
N MET A 1 4.67 -13.77 -15.50
CA MET A 1 4.16 -13.14 -14.28
C MET A 1 3.94 -14.24 -13.26
N SER A 2 4.35 -14.01 -12.02
CA SER A 2 4.31 -14.97 -10.91
C SER A 2 3.58 -14.38 -9.70
N VAL A 3 2.96 -15.24 -8.89
CA VAL A 3 2.39 -14.84 -7.60
C VAL A 3 3.48 -14.93 -6.54
N LEU A 4 3.80 -13.79 -5.92
CA LEU A 4 4.81 -13.65 -4.89
C LEU A 4 4.23 -13.99 -3.52
N GLU A 5 5.09 -14.44 -2.61
CA GLU A 5 4.70 -14.63 -1.21
C GLU A 5 4.52 -13.28 -0.52
N ILE A 6 3.37 -13.11 0.15
CA ILE A 6 3.08 -11.89 0.90
C ILE A 6 3.64 -12.03 2.32
N VAL A 7 4.62 -11.19 2.64
CA VAL A 7 5.22 -11.01 3.96
C VAL A 7 4.14 -10.59 4.96
N LYS A 8 4.10 -11.29 6.11
CA LYS A 8 3.13 -11.06 7.17
C LYS A 8 3.76 -10.36 8.38
N TRP A 9 3.00 -9.50 9.04
CA TRP A 9 3.41 -8.93 10.32
C TRP A 9 3.56 -10.05 11.36
N PRO A 10 4.57 -10.02 12.27
CA PRO A 10 5.48 -8.91 12.59
C PRO A 10 6.87 -9.02 11.92
N ASP A 11 6.98 -9.51 10.68
CA ASP A 11 8.26 -9.54 9.97
C ASP A 11 8.92 -8.14 9.96
N PRO A 12 10.20 -8.02 10.38
CA PRO A 12 10.86 -6.73 10.57
C PRO A 12 10.95 -5.89 9.30
N ARG A 13 10.92 -6.51 8.12
CA ARG A 13 10.93 -5.81 6.82
C ARG A 13 9.75 -4.85 6.67
N LEU A 14 8.61 -5.15 7.30
CA LEU A 14 7.43 -4.28 7.26
C LEU A 14 7.55 -3.02 8.13
N ALA A 15 8.60 -2.94 8.97
CA ALA A 15 8.92 -1.80 9.81
C ALA A 15 10.11 -0.97 9.29
N GLU A 16 10.64 -1.31 8.11
CA GLU A 16 11.78 -0.65 7.50
C GLU A 16 11.34 0.34 6.42
N THR A 17 11.88 1.57 6.45
CA THR A 17 11.69 2.55 5.38
C THR A 17 12.37 2.10 4.09
N CYS A 18 11.62 2.06 2.99
CA CYS A 18 12.11 1.61 1.71
C CYS A 18 12.99 2.66 1.00
N PRO A 19 14.17 2.28 0.49
CA PRO A 19 15.00 3.15 -0.33
C PRO A 19 14.33 3.47 -1.67
N GLN A 20 14.70 4.62 -2.25
CA GLN A 20 14.23 5.02 -3.58
C GLN A 20 14.72 4.05 -4.66
N VAL A 21 13.89 3.85 -5.68
CA VAL A 21 14.26 3.17 -6.91
C VAL A 21 15.09 4.13 -7.77
N GLU A 22 16.36 3.82 -8.01
CA GLU A 22 17.29 4.70 -8.74
C GLU A 22 17.06 4.71 -10.25
N ALA A 23 16.67 3.55 -10.81
CA ALA A 23 16.43 3.36 -12.23
C ALA A 23 15.32 2.35 -12.47
N ILE A 24 14.53 2.58 -13.50
CA ILE A 24 13.54 1.61 -13.96
C ILE A 24 14.25 0.64 -14.88
N THR A 25 14.50 -0.57 -14.38
CA THR A 25 15.12 -1.66 -15.11
C THR A 25 14.09 -2.72 -15.46
N PRO A 26 14.37 -3.66 -16.38
CA PRO A 26 13.48 -4.78 -16.66
C PRO A 26 13.07 -5.59 -15.41
N GLU A 27 13.93 -5.64 -14.39
CA GLU A 27 13.62 -6.27 -13.12
C GLU A 27 12.56 -5.51 -12.32
N ILE A 28 12.57 -4.17 -12.35
CA ILE A 28 11.52 -3.32 -11.75
C ILE A 28 10.20 -3.48 -12.50
N GLU A 29 10.25 -3.55 -13.83
CA GLU A 29 9.06 -3.80 -14.65
C GLU A 29 8.44 -5.16 -14.33
N GLN A 30 9.26 -6.20 -14.22
CA GLN A 30 8.81 -7.55 -13.88
C GLN A 30 8.27 -7.61 -12.44
N LEU A 31 8.93 -6.94 -11.49
CA LEU A 31 8.46 -6.84 -10.11
C LEU A 31 7.07 -6.19 -10.05
N ALA A 32 6.87 -5.07 -10.74
CA ALA A 32 5.57 -4.39 -10.78
C ALA A 32 4.46 -5.29 -11.36
N ALA A 33 4.77 -6.04 -12.42
CA ALA A 33 3.83 -7.00 -13.02
C ALA A 33 3.49 -8.16 -12.06
N ASP A 34 4.48 -8.71 -11.37
CA ASP A 34 4.29 -9.78 -10.39
C ASP A 34 3.53 -9.29 -9.14
N MET A 35 3.78 -8.04 -8.71
CA MET A 35 3.03 -7.40 -7.63
C MET A 35 1.55 -7.21 -8.00
N LEU A 36 1.23 -6.79 -9.23
CA LEU A 36 -0.16 -6.69 -9.69
C LEU A 36 -0.85 -8.06 -9.68
N GLU A 37 -0.20 -9.09 -10.25
CA GLU A 37 -0.72 -10.46 -10.24
C GLU A 37 -0.96 -10.96 -8.80
N THR A 38 -0.01 -10.71 -7.91
CA THR A 38 -0.10 -11.06 -6.48
C THR A 38 -1.25 -10.33 -5.78
N MET A 39 -1.40 -9.03 -6.04
CA MET A 39 -2.49 -8.21 -5.49
C MET A 39 -3.85 -8.77 -5.91
N TYR A 40 -4.03 -9.11 -7.18
CA TYR A 40 -5.29 -9.70 -7.68
C TYR A 40 -5.55 -11.10 -7.13
N ALA A 41 -4.51 -11.93 -7.02
CA ALA A 41 -4.61 -13.27 -6.43
C ALA A 41 -4.94 -13.25 -4.93
N ALA A 42 -4.52 -12.20 -4.21
CA ALA A 42 -4.79 -11.96 -2.79
C ALA A 42 -6.05 -11.08 -2.52
N PRO A 43 -7.00 -11.08 -3.46
CA PRO A 43 -8.04 -10.06 -3.68
C PRO A 43 -7.84 -8.65 -3.07
N GLY A 44 -6.63 -8.07 -3.16
CA GLY A 44 -6.28 -6.74 -2.64
C GLY A 44 -6.69 -5.58 -3.56
N ARG A 45 -6.55 -4.34 -3.08
CA ARG A 45 -6.68 -3.12 -3.91
C ARG A 45 -5.37 -2.30 -3.97
N GLY A 46 -4.38 -2.70 -3.19
CA GLY A 46 -3.02 -2.18 -3.19
C GLY A 46 -2.05 -3.24 -2.67
N LEU A 47 -0.79 -3.11 -3.05
CA LEU A 47 0.32 -3.94 -2.57
C LEU A 47 1.65 -3.18 -2.73
N ALA A 48 2.39 -3.03 -1.63
CA ALA A 48 3.68 -2.36 -1.59
C ALA A 48 4.86 -3.35 -1.69
N GLY A 49 6.00 -2.88 -2.22
CA GLY A 49 7.25 -3.64 -2.33
C GLY A 49 7.66 -4.43 -1.08
N PRO A 50 7.70 -3.84 0.13
CA PRO A 50 8.09 -4.56 1.34
C PRO A 50 7.16 -5.73 1.68
N GLN A 51 5.88 -5.67 1.26
CA GLN A 51 4.92 -6.76 1.46
C GLN A 51 5.21 -7.98 0.61
N VAL A 52 6.05 -7.88 -0.42
CA VAL A 52 6.57 -9.02 -1.20
C VAL A 52 8.08 -9.22 -0.97
N GLY A 53 8.64 -8.60 0.08
CA GLY A 53 10.05 -8.68 0.44
C GLY A 53 10.99 -7.85 -0.45
N ALA A 54 10.44 -7.05 -1.38
CA ALA A 54 11.22 -6.15 -2.21
C ALA A 54 11.33 -4.78 -1.51
N MET A 55 12.44 -4.57 -0.78
CA MET A 55 12.70 -3.31 -0.06
C MET A 55 13.03 -2.17 -1.03
N LEU A 56 12.00 -1.69 -1.73
CA LEU A 56 12.05 -0.65 -2.76
C LEU A 56 10.82 0.23 -2.64
N ARG A 57 10.98 1.52 -2.90
CA ARG A 57 9.90 2.51 -2.82
C ARG A 57 8.95 2.41 -4.03
N ILE A 58 8.21 1.31 -4.11
CA ILE A 58 7.25 0.99 -5.16
C ILE A 58 5.99 0.39 -4.56
N PHE A 59 4.81 0.81 -5.02
CA PHE A 59 3.57 0.08 -4.78
C PHE A 59 2.76 -0.02 -6.08
N VAL A 60 1.82 -0.96 -6.08
CA VAL A 60 0.79 -1.08 -7.12
C VAL A 60 -0.58 -0.93 -6.50
N MET A 61 -1.53 -0.38 -7.24
CA MET A 61 -2.91 -0.27 -6.79
C MET A 61 -3.89 -0.39 -7.94
N ASP A 62 -5.07 -0.90 -7.65
CA ASP A 62 -6.24 -0.80 -8.50
C ASP A 62 -7.46 -0.73 -7.59
N VAL A 63 -8.16 0.40 -7.61
CA VAL A 63 -9.34 0.63 -6.77
C VAL A 63 -10.63 0.19 -7.45
N GLY A 64 -10.63 0.15 -8.78
CA GLY A 64 -11.81 -0.09 -9.61
C GLY A 64 -12.05 -1.54 -10.01
N TRP A 65 -11.02 -2.40 -9.98
CA TRP A 65 -11.11 -3.76 -10.56
C TRP A 65 -12.17 -4.68 -9.95
N LYS A 66 -12.64 -4.40 -8.72
CA LYS A 66 -13.72 -5.19 -8.09
C LYS A 66 -15.12 -4.83 -8.58
N GLU A 67 -15.29 -3.63 -9.14
CA GLU A 67 -16.60 -3.06 -9.49
C GLU A 67 -16.69 -2.68 -10.98
N GLY A 68 -15.58 -2.70 -11.70
CA GLY A 68 -15.51 -2.28 -13.10
C GLY A 68 -14.27 -2.80 -13.82
N LYS A 69 -13.92 -2.10 -14.90
CA LYS A 69 -12.73 -2.42 -15.69
C LYS A 69 -11.48 -2.12 -14.83
N PRO A 70 -10.51 -3.05 -14.75
CA PRO A 70 -9.23 -2.78 -14.12
C PRO A 70 -8.57 -1.53 -14.72
N ASP A 71 -8.03 -0.68 -13.83
CA ASP A 71 -7.26 0.51 -14.15
C ASP A 71 -6.03 0.58 -13.20
N PRO A 72 -5.07 -0.34 -13.37
CA PRO A 72 -3.96 -0.47 -12.44
C PRO A 72 -2.97 0.69 -12.55
N LEU A 73 -2.49 1.14 -11.41
CA LEU A 73 -1.39 2.08 -11.28
C LEU A 73 -0.16 1.39 -10.71
N VAL A 74 1.01 1.68 -11.29
CA VAL A 74 2.31 1.34 -10.75
C VAL A 74 2.98 2.63 -10.30
N CYS A 75 3.24 2.75 -9.01
CA CYS A 75 3.71 3.97 -8.38
C CYS A 75 5.13 3.80 -7.85
N ILE A 76 6.12 4.30 -8.59
CA ILE A 76 7.54 4.27 -8.23
C ILE A 76 7.95 5.62 -7.64
N ASN A 77 8.66 5.58 -6.50
CA ASN A 77 9.04 6.74 -5.71
C ASN A 77 7.89 7.72 -5.45
N PRO A 78 6.70 7.25 -5.04
CA PRO A 78 5.55 8.12 -4.79
C PRO A 78 5.78 9.04 -3.59
N MET A 79 5.16 10.21 -3.63
CA MET A 79 5.09 11.17 -2.52
C MET A 79 3.79 12.00 -2.61
N LEU A 80 3.29 12.44 -1.46
CA LEU A 80 2.18 13.38 -1.41
C LEU A 80 2.69 14.80 -1.64
N GLN A 81 2.11 15.49 -2.62
CA GLN A 81 2.36 16.90 -2.91
C GLN A 81 1.41 17.80 -2.11
N GLU A 82 0.16 17.39 -1.96
CA GLU A 82 -0.86 18.09 -1.20
C GLU A 82 -1.69 17.09 -0.38
N VAL A 83 -2.10 17.52 0.82
CA VAL A 83 -2.92 16.72 1.73
C VAL A 83 -4.06 17.59 2.21
N GLY A 84 -5.30 17.12 2.03
CA GLY A 84 -6.49 17.81 2.49
C GLY A 84 -6.60 17.88 4.01
N GLU A 85 -7.29 18.90 4.51
CA GLU A 85 -7.49 19.11 5.96
C GLU A 85 -8.58 18.18 6.54
N ASP A 86 -9.61 17.89 5.74
CA ASP A 86 -10.72 17.03 6.14
C ASP A 86 -10.26 15.59 6.31
N ARG A 87 -10.74 14.94 7.38
CA ARG A 87 -10.44 13.54 7.68
C ARG A 87 -11.70 12.71 7.78
N ALA A 88 -11.60 11.44 7.40
CA ALA A 88 -12.63 10.44 7.63
C ALA A 88 -12.01 9.17 8.23
N THR A 89 -12.75 8.52 9.11
CA THR A 89 -12.41 7.21 9.64
C THR A 89 -12.91 6.13 8.68
N ASN A 90 -12.03 5.22 8.31
CA ASN A 90 -12.30 4.11 7.40
C ASN A 90 -11.88 2.80 8.04
N ILE A 91 -12.57 1.71 7.68
CA ILE A 91 -12.15 0.36 8.06
C ILE A 91 -11.14 -0.13 7.02
N GLU A 92 -9.89 -0.31 7.45
CA GLU A 92 -8.78 -0.78 6.62
C GLU A 92 -8.42 -2.21 6.98
N GLY A 93 -8.29 -3.06 5.96
CA GLY A 93 -7.59 -4.34 6.04
C GLY A 93 -6.23 -4.24 5.37
N CYS A 94 -5.32 -5.14 5.71
CA CYS A 94 -3.98 -5.19 5.13
C CYS A 94 -3.66 -6.63 4.69
N LEU A 95 -3.10 -6.80 3.49
CA LEU A 95 -2.67 -8.13 3.02
C LEU A 95 -1.58 -8.75 3.91
N SER A 96 -0.77 -7.92 4.57
CA SER A 96 0.25 -8.35 5.54
C SER A 96 -0.28 -8.59 6.95
N ILE A 97 -1.54 -8.27 7.24
CA ILE A 97 -2.20 -8.51 8.53
C ILE A 97 -3.56 -9.17 8.27
N PRO A 98 -3.58 -10.41 7.76
CA PRO A 98 -4.81 -11.09 7.39
C PRO A 98 -5.77 -11.26 8.58
N GLY A 99 -7.07 -11.25 8.28
CA GLY A 99 -8.13 -11.54 9.26
C GLY A 99 -8.45 -10.41 10.24
N VAL A 100 -7.64 -9.34 10.29
CA VAL A 100 -7.89 -8.18 11.16
C VAL A 100 -8.08 -6.92 10.32
N SER A 101 -9.07 -6.12 10.71
CA SER A 101 -9.31 -4.79 10.16
C SER A 101 -9.25 -3.74 11.27
N ALA A 102 -8.81 -2.54 10.94
CA ALA A 102 -8.64 -1.43 11.89
C ALA A 102 -9.40 -0.19 11.43
N GLU A 103 -9.95 0.59 12.37
CA GLU A 103 -10.53 1.90 12.08
C GLU A 103 -9.43 2.97 12.08
N ILE A 104 -9.14 3.52 10.90
CA ILE A 104 -8.04 4.47 10.70
C ILE A 104 -8.61 5.79 10.19
N SER A 105 -8.27 6.89 10.87
CA SER A 105 -8.60 8.24 10.41
C SER A 105 -7.54 8.72 9.42
N ARG A 106 -7.92 9.06 8.19
CA ARG A 106 -7.03 9.62 7.16
C ARG A 106 -7.62 10.87 6.50
N PRO A 107 -6.77 11.77 5.97
CA PRO A 107 -7.17 12.78 5.00
C PRO A 107 -8.06 12.20 3.90
N THR A 108 -9.18 12.86 3.62
CA THR A 108 -10.18 12.40 2.62
C THR A 108 -9.74 12.64 1.18
N GLN A 109 -8.77 13.54 0.99
CA GLN A 109 -8.22 13.90 -0.31
C GLN A 109 -6.71 14.10 -0.21
N VAL A 110 -5.99 13.59 -1.21
CA VAL A 110 -4.54 13.78 -1.35
C VAL A 110 -4.20 14.00 -2.82
N GLN A 111 -3.15 14.77 -3.09
CA GLN A 111 -2.52 14.82 -4.41
C GLN A 111 -1.19 14.08 -4.32
N MET A 112 -1.04 13.02 -5.11
CA MET A 112 0.18 12.23 -5.17
C MET A 112 0.92 12.49 -6.48
N VAL A 113 2.24 12.51 -6.40
CA VAL A 113 3.17 12.50 -7.52
C VAL A 113 4.03 11.24 -7.47
N TRP A 114 4.24 10.62 -8.62
CA TRP A 114 5.03 9.39 -8.74
C TRP A 114 5.69 9.27 -10.12
N THR A 115 6.58 8.30 -10.26
CA THR A 115 7.13 7.86 -11.54
C THR A 115 6.42 6.57 -11.96
N GLY A 116 5.88 6.52 -13.17
CA GLY A 116 5.29 5.30 -13.73
C GLY A 116 6.35 4.36 -14.27
N VAL A 117 5.97 3.11 -14.57
CA VAL A 117 6.87 2.08 -15.12
C VAL A 117 7.49 2.47 -16.48
N ASN A 118 6.90 3.42 -17.20
CA ASN A 118 7.46 3.97 -18.44
C ASN A 118 8.48 5.09 -18.22
N GLY A 119 8.83 5.42 -16.98
CA GLY A 119 9.70 6.55 -16.61
C GLY A 119 9.03 7.93 -16.63
N GLY A 120 7.75 8.01 -17.00
CA GLY A 120 6.98 9.24 -16.96
C GLY A 120 6.67 9.69 -15.54
N ARG A 121 6.65 11.01 -15.31
CA ARG A 121 6.22 11.59 -14.03
C ARG A 121 4.74 11.94 -14.09
N TYR A 122 4.00 11.50 -13.08
CA TYR A 122 2.55 11.66 -12.99
C TYR A 122 2.19 12.45 -11.73
N VAL A 123 1.08 13.18 -11.81
CA VAL A 123 0.46 13.89 -10.69
C VAL A 123 -1.03 13.64 -10.77
N GLN A 124 -1.65 13.19 -9.68
CA GLN A 124 -3.08 12.92 -9.63
C GLN A 124 -3.64 13.17 -8.24
N SER A 125 -4.84 13.74 -8.19
CA SER A 125 -5.64 13.84 -6.97
C SER A 125 -6.45 12.58 -6.78
N PHE A 126 -6.45 12.07 -5.55
CA PHE A 126 -7.23 10.93 -5.10
C PHE A 126 -8.17 11.38 -3.98
N ASP A 127 -9.39 10.85 -3.98
CA ASP A 127 -10.38 11.04 -2.93
C ASP A 127 -10.99 9.69 -2.54
N GLY A 128 -11.84 9.70 -1.49
CA GLY A 128 -12.58 8.53 -1.03
C GLY A 128 -11.67 7.32 -0.80
N PHE A 129 -12.05 6.16 -1.33
CA PHE A 129 -11.24 4.94 -1.18
C PHE A 129 -9.87 5.04 -1.87
N GLY A 130 -9.76 5.82 -2.96
CA GLY A 130 -8.48 6.06 -3.63
C GLY A 130 -7.48 6.77 -2.74
N ALA A 131 -7.93 7.80 -2.01
CA ALA A 131 -7.10 8.50 -1.04
C ALA A 131 -6.65 7.59 0.11
N VAL A 132 -7.56 6.74 0.61
CA VAL A 132 -7.24 5.76 1.66
C VAL A 132 -6.17 4.77 1.18
N CYS A 133 -6.37 4.18 0.00
CA CYS A 133 -5.45 3.21 -0.58
C CYS A 133 -4.05 3.80 -0.79
N VAL A 134 -3.93 4.96 -1.43
CA VAL A 134 -2.63 5.63 -1.65
C VAL A 134 -1.88 5.87 -0.34
N GLN A 135 -2.57 6.36 0.69
CA GLN A 135 -1.95 6.65 1.98
C GLN A 135 -1.54 5.37 2.72
N HIS A 136 -2.35 4.31 2.64
CA HIS A 136 -2.02 3.00 3.19
C HIS A 136 -0.77 2.40 2.53
N GLU A 137 -0.70 2.43 1.20
CA GLU A 137 0.46 1.88 0.48
C GLU A 137 1.72 2.74 0.72
N LEU A 138 1.58 4.07 0.86
CA LEU A 138 2.68 4.95 1.23
C LEU A 138 3.22 4.65 2.64
N ASP A 139 2.35 4.39 3.61
CA ASP A 139 2.75 4.00 4.97
C ASP A 139 3.66 2.77 4.93
N HIS A 140 3.31 1.76 4.14
CA HIS A 140 4.15 0.57 3.97
C HIS A 140 5.55 0.89 3.46
N LEU A 141 5.68 1.87 2.55
CA LEU A 141 6.98 2.32 2.05
C LEU A 141 7.79 3.07 3.10
N ASP A 142 7.13 3.60 4.13
CA ASP A 142 7.76 4.30 5.25
C ASP A 142 7.97 3.39 6.47
N GLY A 143 7.60 2.10 6.38
CA GLY A 143 7.73 1.13 7.47
C GLY A 143 6.62 1.25 8.52
N VAL A 144 5.46 1.76 8.13
CA VAL A 144 4.29 1.97 8.99
C VAL A 144 3.20 0.98 8.57
N VAL A 145 2.60 0.30 9.55
CA VAL A 145 1.42 -0.57 9.31
C VAL A 145 0.17 -0.01 10.01
N THR A 146 -1.00 -0.56 9.72
CA THR A 146 -2.28 -0.10 10.29
C THR A 146 -2.27 -0.04 11.82
N PHE A 147 -1.60 -0.98 12.49
CA PHE A 147 -1.47 -0.99 13.95
C PHE A 147 -0.75 0.23 14.53
N ASP A 148 0.10 0.91 13.78
CA ASP A 148 0.90 2.04 14.28
C ASP A 148 0.11 3.35 14.32
N HIS A 149 -1.07 3.39 13.70
CA HIS A 149 -2.01 4.51 13.75
C HIS A 149 -3.00 4.44 14.92
N LEU A 150 -3.02 3.32 15.64
CA LEU A 150 -3.99 3.06 16.70
C LEU A 150 -3.48 3.55 18.06
N ASP A 151 -4.41 3.93 18.94
CA ASP A 151 -4.08 4.11 20.35
C ASP A 151 -3.60 2.79 20.98
N ALA A 152 -2.92 2.89 22.13
CA ALA A 152 -2.28 1.75 22.75
C ALA A 152 -3.25 0.61 23.16
N GLU A 153 -4.47 0.95 23.55
CA GLU A 153 -5.47 -0.04 23.99
C GLU A 153 -6.02 -0.79 22.77
N THR A 154 -6.50 -0.06 21.77
CA THR A 154 -7.02 -0.62 20.51
C THR A 154 -5.94 -1.45 19.80
N ARG A 155 -4.70 -0.95 19.75
CA ARG A 155 -3.57 -1.67 19.16
C ARG A 155 -3.30 -3.00 19.85
N ALA A 156 -3.28 -3.02 21.18
CA ALA A 156 -3.03 -4.25 21.94
C ALA A 156 -4.14 -5.29 21.71
N GLN A 157 -5.40 -4.85 21.66
CA GLN A 157 -6.54 -5.71 21.38
C GLN A 157 -6.44 -6.36 19.99
N LEU A 158 -6.22 -5.57 18.93
CA LEU A 158 -6.17 -6.09 17.56
C LEU A 158 -4.94 -6.97 17.30
N ILE A 159 -3.80 -6.69 17.97
CA ILE A 159 -2.64 -7.58 17.93
C ILE A 159 -2.97 -8.93 18.57
N ALA A 160 -3.65 -8.94 19.71
CA ALA A 160 -4.06 -10.19 20.36
C ALA A 160 -5.04 -10.98 19.47
N GLU A 161 -5.96 -10.30 18.79
CA GLU A 161 -6.87 -10.91 17.81
C GLU A 161 -6.10 -11.53 16.63
N TYR A 162 -5.14 -10.79 16.06
CA TYR A 162 -4.30 -11.29 14.97
C TYR A 162 -3.48 -12.54 15.37
N GLN A 163 -2.90 -12.54 16.58
CA GLN A 163 -2.08 -13.63 17.09
C GLN A 163 -2.87 -14.87 17.49
N ALA A 164 -4.18 -14.76 17.67
CA ALA A 164 -5.06 -15.87 18.06
C ALA A 164 -5.57 -16.70 16.85
N GLN A 165 -5.24 -16.28 15.63
CA GLN A 165 -5.65 -16.95 14.38
C GLN A 165 -4.86 -18.24 14.10
#